data_AF-A0A7C5HFQ5-F1
#
_entry.id   AF-A0A7C5HFQ5-F1
#
_cell.length_a   1.000
_cell.length_b   1.000
_cell.length_c   1.000
_cell.angle_alpha   90.00
_cell.angle_beta   90.00
_cell.angle_gamma   90.00
#
_symmetry.space_group_name_H-M   'P 1'
#
loop_
_entity.id
_entity.type
_entity.pdbx_description
1 polymer ?
#
loop_
_entity_poly.entity_id
_entity_poly.type
_entity_poly.pdbx_seq_one_letter_code
_entity_poly.pdbx_strand_id
1 'polypeptide(L)'
;MLTLAQLKKDFQKAANPKQAKISQRFFRTGKGEYGEGDIFLGIKVPVQRQFVKKYCNLPFKDIQQLLNSKIHEHRLVGVLILVAQYIHGDDVAKKKIFLIYLQNTHNVNNWDLVDFSAPNIVGHYFLDKPRKKLYTLARSRLLWERRIAMLATFTFIRNNDFKDALALATILLDDEHDLIHKAVGWM
;
A
#
# COMPACT_ATOMS: atom_id res chain seq x y z
N MET A 1 -13.44 -3.06 23.52
CA MET A 1 -12.56 -2.70 22.38
C MET A 1 -13.16 -3.25 21.10
N LEU A 2 -13.06 -2.52 19.99
CA LEU A 2 -13.45 -3.02 18.68
C LEU A 2 -12.46 -4.10 18.20
N THR A 3 -12.96 -5.19 17.63
CA THR A 3 -12.16 -6.38 17.31
C THR A 3 -12.10 -6.64 15.80
N LEU A 4 -11.11 -7.42 15.36
CA LEU A 4 -11.03 -7.91 13.99
C LEU A 4 -12.30 -8.66 13.55
N ALA A 5 -12.92 -9.42 14.46
CA ALA A 5 -14.17 -10.13 14.19
C ALA A 5 -15.31 -9.16 13.87
N GLN A 6 -15.39 -8.03 14.57
CA GLN A 6 -16.39 -7.00 14.30
C GLN A 6 -16.12 -6.28 12.97
N LEU A 7 -14.85 -5.99 12.65
CA LEU A 7 -14.48 -5.43 11.35
C LEU A 7 -14.83 -6.38 10.19
N LYS A 8 -14.56 -7.68 10.32
CA LYS A 8 -14.96 -8.69 9.33
C LYS A 8 -16.47 -8.74 9.13
N LYS A 9 -17.27 -8.60 10.20
CA LYS A 9 -18.74 -8.48 10.08
C LYS A 9 -19.15 -7.20 9.34
N ASP A 10 -18.52 -6.07 9.65
CA ASP A 10 -18.81 -4.79 8.99
C ASP A 10 -18.45 -4.83 7.49
N PHE A 11 -17.36 -5.50 7.10
CA PHE A 11 -17.04 -5.76 5.70
C PHE A 11 -18.15 -6.53 4.98
N GLN A 12 -18.62 -7.64 5.56
CA GLN A 12 -19.68 -8.45 4.95
C GLN A 12 -20.98 -7.66 4.79
N LYS A 13 -21.34 -6.82 5.76
CA LYS A 13 -22.52 -5.96 5.68
C LYS A 13 -22.42 -4.90 4.57
N ALA A 14 -21.22 -4.41 4.30
CA ALA A 14 -20.97 -3.39 3.28
C ALA A 14 -20.70 -3.97 1.88
N ALA A 15 -20.54 -5.29 1.76
CA ALA A 15 -20.19 -5.96 0.52
C ALA A 15 -21.28 -5.74 -0.56
N ASN A 16 -20.83 -5.51 -1.79
CA ASN A 16 -21.68 -5.32 -2.94
C ASN A 16 -21.17 -6.19 -4.11
N PRO A 17 -21.78 -7.37 -4.35
CA PRO A 17 -21.34 -8.31 -5.37
C PRO A 17 -21.36 -7.73 -6.80
N LYS A 18 -22.27 -6.80 -7.11
CA LYS A 18 -22.31 -6.15 -8.43
C LYS A 18 -21.10 -5.24 -8.61
N GLN A 19 -20.79 -4.44 -7.60
CA GLN A 19 -19.60 -3.60 -7.59
C GLN A 19 -18.32 -4.42 -7.58
N ALA A 20 -18.29 -5.56 -6.87
CA ALA A 20 -17.14 -6.46 -6.81
C ALA A 20 -16.69 -6.93 -8.20
N LYS A 21 -17.64 -7.31 -9.07
CA LYS A 21 -17.35 -7.70 -10.47
C LYS A 21 -16.74 -6.55 -11.28
N ILE A 22 -17.20 -5.32 -11.06
CA ILE A 22 -16.66 -4.14 -11.73
C ILE A 22 -15.23 -3.90 -11.24
N SER A 23 -15.01 -3.95 -9.92
CA SER A 23 -13.69 -3.79 -9.33
C SER A 23 -12.70 -4.85 -9.82
N GLN A 24 -13.09 -6.13 -9.90
CA GLN A 24 -12.23 -7.19 -10.44
C GLN A 24 -11.74 -6.91 -11.87
N ARG A 25 -12.62 -6.40 -12.73
CA ARG A 25 -12.23 -6.00 -14.10
C ARG A 25 -11.29 -4.80 -14.09
N PHE A 26 -11.58 -3.80 -13.27
CA PHE A 26 -10.78 -2.59 -13.18
C PHE A 26 -9.37 -2.84 -12.62
N PHE A 27 -9.26 -3.67 -11.59
CA PHE A 27 -8.00 -4.05 -10.94
C PHE A 27 -7.28 -5.22 -11.62
N ARG A 28 -7.76 -5.65 -12.80
CA ARG A 28 -7.11 -6.67 -13.64
C ARG A 28 -6.76 -7.94 -12.87
N THR A 29 -7.79 -8.67 -12.44
CA THR A 29 -7.64 -9.90 -11.65
C THR A 29 -7.64 -11.20 -12.47
N GLY A 30 -7.54 -11.10 -13.80
CA GLY A 30 -7.42 -12.24 -14.70
C GLY A 30 -6.06 -12.93 -14.62
N LYS A 31 -5.95 -14.10 -15.25
CA LYS A 31 -4.71 -14.87 -15.30
C LYS A 31 -3.61 -14.09 -16.05
N GLY A 32 -2.42 -13.99 -15.45
CA GLY A 32 -1.28 -13.25 -15.97
C GLY A 32 -1.36 -11.73 -15.76
N GLU A 33 -2.44 -11.23 -15.14
CA GLU A 33 -2.59 -9.81 -14.82
C GLU A 33 -2.02 -9.49 -13.43
N TYR A 34 -1.72 -8.20 -13.17
CA TYR A 34 -1.06 -7.80 -11.92
C TYR A 34 -1.89 -8.04 -10.66
N GLY A 35 -3.22 -8.13 -10.78
CA GLY A 35 -4.14 -8.41 -9.69
C GLY A 35 -4.60 -9.87 -9.63
N GLU A 36 -3.94 -10.79 -10.35
CA GLU A 36 -4.35 -12.20 -10.40
C GLU A 36 -4.57 -12.79 -9.00
N GLY A 37 -5.73 -13.42 -8.80
CA GLY A 37 -6.10 -14.08 -7.55
C GLY A 37 -6.72 -13.16 -6.47
N ASP A 38 -6.79 -11.85 -6.71
CA ASP A 38 -7.47 -10.92 -5.81
C ASP A 38 -8.98 -11.14 -5.79
N ILE A 39 -9.55 -11.13 -4.58
CA ILE A 39 -10.99 -11.21 -4.35
C ILE A 39 -11.49 -9.83 -3.91
N PHE A 40 -12.59 -9.36 -4.48
CA PHE A 40 -13.20 -8.09 -4.12
C PHE A 40 -14.54 -8.29 -3.43
N LEU A 41 -14.81 -7.49 -2.40
CA LEU A 41 -16.12 -7.36 -1.78
C LEU A 41 -16.97 -6.26 -2.46
N GLY A 42 -16.36 -5.39 -3.27
CA GLY A 42 -17.05 -4.29 -3.95
C GLY A 42 -17.31 -3.09 -3.07
N ILE A 43 -16.48 -2.87 -2.04
CA ILE A 43 -16.68 -1.80 -1.06
C ILE A 43 -15.92 -0.55 -1.53
N LYS A 44 -16.63 0.56 -1.72
CA LYS A 44 -16.01 1.81 -2.20
C LYS A 44 -15.01 2.37 -1.18
N VAL A 45 -13.94 2.99 -1.67
CA VAL A 45 -12.85 3.55 -0.84
C VAL A 45 -13.35 4.49 0.27
N PRO A 46 -14.34 5.39 0.07
CA PRO A 46 -14.85 6.23 1.16
C PRO A 46 -15.40 5.42 2.35
N VAL A 47 -16.08 4.29 2.09
CA VAL A 47 -16.60 3.40 3.14
C VAL A 47 -15.44 2.69 3.84
N GLN A 48 -14.44 2.23 3.10
CA GLN A 48 -13.24 1.64 3.69
C GLN A 48 -12.50 2.63 4.61
N ARG A 49 -12.43 3.92 4.25
CA ARG A 49 -11.86 4.96 5.12
C ARG A 49 -12.67 5.17 6.41
N GLN A 50 -13.99 4.94 6.39
CA GLN A 50 -14.79 4.94 7.62
C GLN A 50 -14.41 3.77 8.54
N PHE A 51 -14.12 2.59 7.98
CA PHE A 51 -13.60 1.47 8.76
C PHE A 51 -12.25 1.79 9.37
N VAL A 52 -11.33 2.40 8.62
CA VAL A 52 -10.02 2.81 9.14
C VAL A 52 -10.18 3.74 10.35
N LYS A 53 -11.05 4.75 10.26
CA LYS A 53 -11.33 5.67 11.39
C LYS A 53 -11.89 4.93 12.61
N LYS A 54 -12.81 3.98 12.40
CA LYS A 54 -13.47 3.22 13.46
C LYS A 54 -12.53 2.20 14.12
N TYR A 55 -11.64 1.57 13.35
CA TYR A 55 -10.79 0.45 13.77
C TYR A 55 -9.29 0.81 13.81
N CYS A 56 -8.95 2.10 13.91
CA CYS A 56 -7.56 2.59 13.83
C CYS A 56 -6.64 1.99 14.91
N ASN A 57 -7.18 1.57 16.04
CA ASN A 57 -6.42 1.02 17.17
C ASN A 57 -6.32 -0.52 17.15
N LEU A 58 -6.59 -1.17 16.02
CA LEU A 58 -6.41 -2.62 15.91
C LEU A 58 -4.95 -3.01 16.19
N PRO A 59 -4.70 -4.07 16.97
CA PRO A 59 -3.35 -4.53 17.25
C PRO A 59 -2.69 -5.09 15.99
N PHE A 60 -1.36 -5.03 15.91
CA PHE A 60 -0.61 -5.50 14.74
C PHE A 60 -0.90 -6.95 14.35
N LYS A 61 -1.18 -7.83 15.33
CA LYS A 61 -1.58 -9.23 15.05
C LYS A 61 -2.85 -9.30 14.19
N ASP A 62 -3.79 -8.40 14.40
CA ASP A 62 -5.04 -8.35 13.65
C ASP A 62 -4.84 -7.68 12.28
N ILE A 63 -4.00 -6.65 12.21
CA ILE A 63 -3.61 -6.03 10.95
C ILE A 63 -2.90 -7.04 10.05
N GLN A 64 -1.98 -7.85 10.59
CA GLN A 64 -1.29 -8.89 9.83
C GLN A 64 -2.27 -9.92 9.24
N GLN A 65 -3.33 -10.27 9.97
CA GLN A 65 -4.39 -11.15 9.44
C GLN A 65 -5.16 -10.50 8.29
N LEU A 66 -5.35 -9.17 8.29
CA LEU A 66 -5.94 -8.44 7.18
C LEU A 66 -5.00 -8.41 5.96
N LEU A 67 -3.70 -8.20 6.17
CA LEU A 67 -2.70 -8.19 5.10
C LEU A 67 -2.54 -9.58 4.44
N ASN A 68 -2.65 -10.66 5.21
CA ASN A 68 -2.57 -12.04 4.67
C ASN A 68 -3.85 -12.49 3.94
N SER A 69 -4.88 -11.66 3.89
CA SER A 69 -6.17 -12.00 3.27
C SER A 69 -6.08 -11.88 1.74
N LYS A 70 -6.71 -12.82 1.02
CA LYS A 70 -6.91 -12.71 -0.45
C LYS A 70 -7.90 -11.62 -0.86
N ILE A 71 -8.67 -11.10 0.10
CA ILE A 71 -9.64 -10.04 -0.14
C ILE A 71 -8.93 -8.68 -0.17
N HIS A 72 -9.08 -7.97 -1.29
CA HIS A 72 -8.47 -6.66 -1.53
C HIS A 72 -8.82 -5.64 -0.45
N GLU A 73 -10.10 -5.47 -0.13
CA GLU A 73 -10.54 -4.48 0.86
C GLU A 73 -10.06 -4.77 2.27
N HIS A 74 -9.77 -6.04 2.61
CA HIS A 74 -9.12 -6.35 3.88
C HIS A 74 -7.71 -5.78 3.91
N ARG A 75 -6.90 -6.05 2.87
CA ARG A 75 -5.53 -5.56 2.78
C ARG A 75 -5.47 -4.04 2.70
N LEU A 76 -6.34 -3.41 1.89
CA LEU A 76 -6.39 -1.96 1.77
C LEU A 76 -6.70 -1.29 3.11
N VAL A 77 -7.72 -1.76 3.84
CA VAL A 77 -7.99 -1.25 5.19
C VAL A 77 -6.83 -1.53 6.15
N GLY A 78 -6.22 -2.73 6.10
CA GLY A 78 -5.06 -3.06 6.92
C GLY A 78 -3.89 -2.09 6.72
N VAL A 79 -3.54 -1.82 5.47
CA VAL A 79 -2.50 -0.85 5.09
C VAL A 79 -2.87 0.57 5.52
N LEU A 80 -4.12 1.00 5.32
CA LEU A 80 -4.56 2.33 5.73
C LEU A 80 -4.61 2.50 7.26
N ILE A 81 -4.86 1.43 8.02
CA ILE A 81 -4.71 1.45 9.48
C ILE A 81 -3.23 1.61 9.85
N LEU A 82 -2.29 0.92 9.18
CA LEU A 82 -0.86 1.17 9.39
C LEU A 82 -0.49 2.64 9.12
N VAL A 83 -1.00 3.23 8.04
CA VAL A 83 -0.80 4.66 7.74
C VAL A 83 -1.33 5.55 8.87
N ALA A 84 -2.55 5.29 9.33
CA ALA A 84 -3.17 6.07 10.42
C ALA A 84 -2.36 5.96 11.72
N GLN A 85 -1.93 4.75 12.10
CA GLN A 85 -1.09 4.54 13.28
C GLN A 85 0.30 5.15 13.12
N TYR A 86 0.86 5.17 11.90
CA TYR A 86 2.17 5.76 11.64
C TYR A 86 2.16 7.28 11.83
N ILE A 87 1.14 7.96 11.29
CA ILE A 87 1.00 9.42 11.38
C ILE A 87 0.90 9.89 12.83
N HIS A 88 0.19 9.13 13.68
CA HIS A 88 -0.03 9.48 15.08
C HIS A 88 0.97 8.83 16.05
N GLY A 89 1.88 7.98 15.55
CA GLY A 89 2.84 7.24 16.35
C GLY A 89 4.10 8.05 16.68
N ASP A 90 4.78 7.65 17.75
CA ASP A 90 6.15 8.08 18.05
C ASP A 90 7.16 7.38 17.12
N ASP A 91 8.45 7.72 17.24
CA ASP A 91 9.50 7.15 16.39
C ASP A 91 9.66 5.63 16.54
N VAL A 92 9.36 5.09 17.72
CA VAL A 92 9.39 3.65 18.00
C VAL A 92 8.27 2.95 17.21
N ALA A 93 7.05 3.48 17.29
CA ALA A 93 5.90 2.99 16.53
C ALA A 93 6.12 3.14 15.02
N LYS A 94 6.60 4.30 14.56
CA LYS A 94 6.91 4.56 13.14
C LYS A 94 7.92 3.57 12.59
N LYS A 95 9.02 3.32 13.31
CA LYS A 95 10.03 2.32 12.91
C LYS A 95 9.42 0.92 12.84
N LYS A 96 8.61 0.53 13.83
CA LYS A 96 7.94 -0.78 13.83
C LYS A 96 6.99 -0.93 12.64
N ILE A 97 6.17 0.06 12.36
CA ILE A 97 5.22 0.05 11.24
C ILE A 97 5.97 0.01 9.90
N PHE A 98 7.03 0.80 9.74
CA PHE A 98 7.88 0.76 8.56
C PHE A 98 8.44 -0.65 8.29
N LEU A 99 8.95 -1.33 9.32
CA LEU A 99 9.47 -2.70 9.19
C LEU A 99 8.36 -3.69 8.82
N ILE A 100 7.20 -3.60 9.47
CA ILE A 100 6.03 -4.45 9.14
C ILE A 100 5.59 -4.22 7.69
N TYR A 101 5.54 -2.98 7.24
CA TYR A 101 5.18 -2.63 5.87
C TYR A 101 6.13 -3.28 4.86
N LEU A 102 7.45 -3.14 5.07
CA LEU A 102 8.44 -3.76 4.18
C LEU A 102 8.44 -5.28 4.22
N GLN A 103 8.09 -5.91 5.35
CA GLN A 103 7.92 -7.36 5.43
C GLN A 103 6.69 -7.86 4.67
N ASN A 104 5.76 -6.97 4.34
CA ASN A 104 4.49 -7.28 3.70
C ASN A 104 4.39 -6.77 2.26
N THR A 105 5.50 -6.40 1.59
CA THR A 105 5.48 -5.88 0.20
C THR A 105 4.78 -6.83 -0.78
N HIS A 106 4.85 -8.14 -0.58
CA HIS A 106 4.10 -9.16 -1.34
C HIS A 106 2.58 -9.12 -1.12
N ASN A 107 2.11 -8.57 -0.01
CA ASN A 107 0.69 -8.40 0.32
C ASN A 107 0.20 -6.97 0.02
N VAL A 108 1.10 -6.01 -0.18
CA VAL A 108 0.80 -4.66 -0.69
C VAL A 108 0.89 -4.70 -2.22
N ASN A 109 0.08 -5.57 -2.82
CA ASN A 109 0.23 -6.05 -4.19
C ASN A 109 -0.79 -5.47 -5.18
N ASN A 110 -1.12 -4.20 -5.00
CA ASN A 110 -1.92 -3.46 -5.97
C ASN A 110 -1.49 -1.99 -5.95
N TRP A 111 -1.71 -1.28 -7.04
CA TRP A 111 -1.25 0.11 -7.17
C TRP A 111 -1.94 1.01 -6.15
N ASP A 112 -3.22 0.80 -5.84
CA ASP A 112 -3.94 1.62 -4.86
C ASP A 112 -3.40 1.41 -3.43
N LEU A 113 -3.11 0.16 -3.05
CA LEU A 113 -2.46 -0.17 -1.78
C LEU A 113 -1.12 0.55 -1.65
N VAL A 114 -0.28 0.49 -2.69
CA VAL A 114 1.03 1.15 -2.70
C VAL A 114 0.88 2.67 -2.67
N ASP A 115 0.08 3.25 -3.54
CA ASP A 115 -0.05 4.70 -3.73
C ASP A 115 -0.60 5.39 -2.48
N PHE A 116 -1.53 4.74 -1.76
CA PHE A 116 -2.06 5.30 -0.51
C PHE A 116 -1.10 5.19 0.68
N SER A 117 -0.03 4.41 0.59
CA SER A 117 0.78 4.04 1.76
C SER A 117 2.27 4.35 1.64
N ALA A 118 2.88 4.09 0.48
CA ALA A 118 4.31 4.25 0.27
C ALA A 118 4.79 5.69 0.54
N PRO A 119 4.15 6.76 0.05
CA PRO A 119 4.57 8.13 0.40
C PRO A 119 4.50 8.39 1.91
N ASN A 120 3.42 7.94 2.56
CA ASN A 120 3.11 8.26 3.96
C ASN A 120 3.95 7.47 4.97
N ILE A 121 4.32 6.23 4.64
CA ILE A 121 5.11 5.35 5.53
C ILE A 121 6.57 5.34 5.08
N VAL A 122 6.84 4.84 3.87
CA VAL A 122 8.20 4.60 3.38
C VAL A 122 8.89 5.93 3.05
N GLY A 123 8.21 6.80 2.29
CA GLY A 123 8.72 8.13 1.93
C GLY A 123 9.00 8.97 3.17
N HIS A 124 8.02 9.09 4.07
CA HIS A 124 8.21 9.84 5.33
C HIS A 124 9.35 9.26 6.18
N TYR A 125 9.44 7.93 6.34
CA TYR A 125 10.49 7.30 7.16
C TYR A 125 11.90 7.59 6.65
N PHE A 126 12.06 7.80 5.34
CA PHE A 126 13.34 8.05 4.70
C PHE A 126 13.70 9.54 4.53
N LEU A 127 12.87 10.47 5.02
CA LEU A 127 13.17 11.91 4.93
C LEU A 127 14.52 12.24 5.56
N ASP A 128 14.79 11.68 6.74
CA ASP A 128 15.95 11.95 7.58
C ASP A 128 16.82 10.70 7.82
N LYS A 129 16.70 9.67 6.95
CA LYS A 129 17.44 8.39 7.06
C LYS A 129 18.16 8.03 5.76
N PRO A 130 19.20 7.17 5.80
CA PRO A 130 19.88 6.70 4.59
C PRO A 130 18.94 5.97 3.64
N ARG A 131 18.92 6.38 2.37
CA ARG A 131 17.92 5.97 1.37
C ARG A 131 18.32 4.78 0.49
N LYS A 132 19.47 4.14 0.77
CA LYS A 132 20.00 2.99 -0.01
C LYS A 132 18.98 1.88 -0.24
N LYS A 133 18.08 1.66 0.72
CA LYS A 133 17.02 0.65 0.61
C LYS A 133 16.05 0.92 -0.56
N LEU A 134 15.74 2.18 -0.89
CA LEU A 134 14.89 2.51 -2.04
C LEU A 134 15.50 2.01 -3.35
N TYR A 135 16.82 2.17 -3.50
CA TYR A 135 17.57 1.67 -4.65
C TYR A 135 17.64 0.13 -4.71
N THR A 136 17.57 -0.55 -3.57
CA THR A 136 17.41 -2.02 -3.54
C THR A 136 16.02 -2.42 -4.01
N LEU A 137 14.97 -1.72 -3.54
CA LEU A 137 13.59 -1.98 -3.93
C LEU A 137 13.35 -1.72 -5.43
N ALA A 138 13.93 -0.65 -5.98
CA ALA A 138 13.83 -0.33 -7.42
C ALA A 138 14.47 -1.38 -8.35
N ARG A 139 15.39 -2.20 -7.84
CA ARG A 139 16.00 -3.31 -8.60
C ARG A 139 15.36 -4.67 -8.28
N SER A 140 14.30 -4.69 -7.48
CA SER A 140 13.62 -5.92 -7.11
C SER A 140 12.89 -6.53 -8.30
N ARG A 141 12.80 -7.87 -8.33
CA ARG A 141 11.92 -8.57 -9.28
C ARG A 141 10.44 -8.32 -8.96
N LEU A 142 10.10 -7.94 -7.73
CA LEU A 142 8.72 -7.67 -7.36
C LEU A 142 8.28 -6.29 -7.86
N LEU A 143 7.28 -6.28 -8.74
CA LEU A 143 6.65 -5.07 -9.29
C LEU A 143 6.33 -4.03 -8.20
N TRP A 144 5.73 -4.49 -7.11
CA TRP A 144 5.26 -3.62 -6.03
C TRP A 144 6.40 -2.98 -5.24
N GLU A 145 7.54 -3.65 -5.08
CA GLU A 145 8.72 -3.05 -4.46
C GLU A 145 9.29 -1.93 -5.33
N ARG A 146 9.35 -2.13 -6.65
CA ARG A 146 9.79 -1.08 -7.58
C ARG A 146 8.85 0.12 -7.55
N ARG A 147 7.52 -0.12 -7.53
CA ARG A 147 6.52 0.94 -7.38
C ARG A 147 6.66 1.66 -6.04
N ILE A 148 6.85 0.94 -4.93
CA ILE A 148 7.08 1.52 -3.59
C ILE A 148 8.31 2.44 -3.62
N ALA A 149 9.41 2.01 -4.25
CA ALA A 149 10.63 2.80 -4.35
C ALA A 149 10.37 4.17 -5.01
N MET A 150 9.64 4.16 -6.13
CA MET A 150 9.31 5.38 -6.86
C MET A 150 8.29 6.24 -6.10
N LEU A 151 7.18 5.68 -5.62
CA LEU A 151 6.13 6.44 -4.94
C LEU A 151 6.59 7.02 -3.60
N ALA A 152 7.57 6.38 -2.94
CA ALA A 152 8.17 6.94 -1.72
C ALA A 152 8.79 8.34 -1.96
N THR A 153 9.30 8.61 -3.17
CA THR A 153 9.92 9.91 -3.46
C THR A 153 8.95 11.05 -3.58
N PHE A 154 7.64 10.78 -3.68
CA PHE A 154 6.62 11.83 -3.66
C PHE A 154 6.73 12.71 -2.40
N THR A 155 7.10 12.10 -1.28
CA THR A 155 7.35 12.83 -0.03
C THR A 155 8.59 13.71 -0.11
N PHE A 156 9.65 13.29 -0.82
CA PHE A 156 10.86 14.09 -1.00
C PHE A 156 10.62 15.27 -1.95
N ILE A 157 9.91 15.03 -3.06
CA ILE A 157 9.50 16.05 -4.04
C ILE A 157 8.72 17.17 -3.34
N ARG A 158 7.77 16.80 -2.46
CA ARG A 158 7.02 17.78 -1.64
C ARG A 158 7.89 18.57 -0.66
N ASN A 159 9.08 18.08 -0.33
CA ASN A 159 10.08 18.75 0.50
C ASN A 159 11.22 19.38 -0.34
N ASN A 160 10.99 19.61 -1.65
CA ASN A 160 11.96 20.17 -2.59
C ASN A 160 13.26 19.36 -2.75
N ASP A 161 13.21 18.05 -2.48
CA ASP A 161 14.31 17.13 -2.68
C ASP A 161 14.00 16.16 -3.84
N PHE A 162 14.61 16.42 -4.99
CA PHE A 162 14.34 15.72 -6.24
C PHE A 162 15.39 14.67 -6.60
N LYS A 163 16.49 14.60 -5.86
CA LYS A 163 17.69 13.85 -6.26
C LYS A 163 17.40 12.35 -6.40
N ASP A 164 16.75 11.76 -5.40
CA ASP A 164 16.42 10.33 -5.43
C ASP A 164 15.32 10.02 -6.45
N ALA A 165 14.37 10.94 -6.68
CA ALA A 165 13.33 10.74 -7.68
C ALA A 165 13.93 10.58 -9.08
N LEU A 166 14.81 11.50 -9.48
CA LEU A 166 15.49 11.45 -10.79
C LEU A 166 16.41 10.23 -10.93
N ALA A 167 17.13 9.88 -9.86
CA ALA A 167 18.00 8.71 -9.86
C ALA A 167 17.22 7.38 -9.98
N LEU A 168 16.10 7.26 -9.25
CA LEU A 168 15.23 6.08 -9.34
C LEU A 168 14.49 6.01 -10.68
N ALA A 169 14.04 7.15 -11.22
CA ALA A 169 13.46 7.22 -12.56
C ALA A 169 14.42 6.70 -13.63
N THR A 170 15.72 7.01 -13.51
CA THR A 170 16.75 6.49 -14.43
C THR A 170 16.90 4.97 -14.31
N ILE A 171 16.84 4.41 -13.10
CA ILE A 171 16.92 2.95 -12.89
C ILE A 171 15.70 2.23 -13.48
N LEU A 172 14.53 2.87 -13.41
CA LEU A 172 13.24 2.31 -13.82
C LEU A 172 12.85 2.71 -15.25
N LEU A 173 13.73 3.38 -15.99
CA LEU A 173 13.44 3.93 -17.31
C LEU A 173 13.02 2.83 -18.29
N ASP A 174 13.72 1.69 -18.23
CA ASP A 174 13.52 0.53 -19.11
C ASP A 174 12.71 -0.59 -18.43
N ASP A 175 11.93 -0.30 -17.39
CA ASP A 175 11.08 -1.31 -16.74
C ASP A 175 10.02 -1.85 -17.72
N GLU A 176 9.76 -3.16 -17.71
CA GLU A 176 8.81 -3.75 -18.66
C GLU A 176 7.34 -3.46 -18.30
N HIS A 177 7.06 -3.05 -17.06
CA HIS A 177 5.68 -2.86 -16.59
C HIS A 177 5.17 -1.42 -16.76
N ASP A 178 4.01 -1.29 -17.41
CA ASP A 178 3.30 -0.01 -17.61
C ASP A 178 3.01 0.73 -16.30
N LEU A 179 2.72 -0.01 -15.21
CA LEU A 179 2.50 0.56 -13.89
C LEU A 179 3.74 1.29 -13.35
N ILE A 180 4.95 0.84 -13.69
CA ILE A 180 6.18 1.51 -13.29
C ILE A 180 6.38 2.79 -14.10
N HIS A 181 6.21 2.75 -15.42
CA HIS A 181 6.28 3.97 -16.23
C HIS A 181 5.26 5.03 -15.79
N LYS A 182 4.05 4.62 -15.41
CA LYS A 182 3.04 5.53 -14.84
C LYS A 182 3.48 6.12 -13.50
N ALA A 183 4.18 5.36 -12.66
CA ALA A 183 4.74 5.86 -11.42
C ALA A 183 5.86 6.87 -11.70
N VAL A 184 6.78 6.55 -12.61
CA VAL A 184 7.89 7.42 -13.00
C VAL A 184 7.38 8.72 -13.62
N GLY A 185 6.44 8.66 -14.56
CA GLY A 185 5.90 9.86 -15.20
C GLY A 185 4.99 10.72 -14.31
N TRP A 186 4.51 10.17 -13.19
CA TRP A 186 3.72 10.92 -12.21
C TRP A 186 4.60 11.70 -11.22
N MET A 187 5.79 11.19 -10.90
CA MET A 187 6.74 11.84 -9.98
C MET A 187 7.54 12.93 -10.68
#